data_AF-A0A960HTR1-F1
#
_entry.id   AF-A0A960HTR1-F1
#
_cell.length_a   1.000
_cell.length_b   1.000
_cell.length_c   1.000
_cell.angle_alpha   90.00
_cell.angle_beta   90.00
_cell.angle_gamma   90.00
#
_symmetry.space_group_name_H-M   'P 1'
#
loop_
_entity.id
_entity.type
_entity.pdbx_description
1 polymer ?
#
loop_
_entity_poly.entity_id
_entity_poly.type
_entity_poly.pdbx_seq_one_letter_code
_entity_poly.pdbx_strand_id
1 'polypeptide(L)'
;SPTSVLDRIDPDDLYPTYGDDSTIVDDAPTSGRLYLKAEKGDSHVMWGDFRNRIDGTRYMNNARNLYGGQLVYRSPETTEQGERRAEVTAYAAQPDSLPQRDELRGTGGSAYFLKRQDILPGTETLRVEIVDPTSGRVISSRQLVAGEDYRIDYIQGTVILTDPLSSSSSGGSVVSGGAGGSYDVNLVAQYEYEPTLKDIDGTAVGGRVETWLPGDRV
;
A
#
# COMPACT_ATOMS: atom_id res chain seq x y z
N SER A 1 -20.17 11.64 3.51
CA SER A 1 -21.61 11.44 3.76
C SER A 1 -21.80 10.13 4.50
N PRO A 2 -22.78 10.02 5.43
CA PRO A 2 -22.82 8.94 6.40
C PRO A 2 -23.67 7.76 5.92
N THR A 3 -23.05 6.63 5.57
CA THR A 3 -23.77 5.33 5.42
C THR A 3 -22.92 4.06 5.62
N SER A 4 -21.63 4.14 5.94
CA SER A 4 -20.75 2.94 5.91
C SER A 4 -20.86 1.97 7.11
N VAL A 5 -22.02 1.85 7.78
CA VAL A 5 -22.11 1.09 9.05
C VAL A 5 -22.95 -0.20 8.96
N LEU A 6 -23.46 -0.63 7.80
CA LEU A 6 -24.49 -1.70 7.80
C LEU A 6 -24.35 -2.83 6.75
N ASP A 7 -23.16 -3.21 6.29
CA ASP A 7 -22.99 -4.39 5.41
C ASP A 7 -22.17 -5.53 6.06
N ARG A 8 -22.44 -5.82 7.34
CA ARG A 8 -21.82 -6.98 8.01
C ARG A 8 -22.82 -7.83 8.76
N ILE A 9 -23.87 -8.31 8.10
CA ILE A 9 -24.75 -9.38 8.63
C ILE A 9 -25.28 -10.26 7.48
N ASP A 10 -24.91 -11.54 7.53
CA ASP A 10 -25.45 -12.77 6.91
C ASP A 10 -25.49 -12.99 5.37
N PRO A 11 -24.84 -14.06 4.87
CA PRO A 11 -25.08 -14.61 3.54
C PRO A 11 -25.75 -15.99 3.63
N ASP A 12 -27.08 -16.04 3.62
CA ASP A 12 -27.82 -17.29 3.37
C ASP A 12 -28.75 -17.17 2.15
N ASP A 13 -28.34 -17.92 1.13
CA ASP A 13 -29.13 -18.87 0.32
C ASP A 13 -29.67 -18.53 -1.10
N LEU A 14 -29.34 -19.49 -1.99
CA LEU A 14 -30.01 -20.03 -3.19
C LEU A 14 -29.89 -19.40 -4.61
N TYR A 15 -29.12 -20.13 -5.44
CA TYR A 15 -29.11 -20.28 -6.92
C TYR A 15 -30.46 -20.78 -7.51
N PRO A 16 -30.65 -20.96 -8.86
CA PRO A 16 -30.44 -20.07 -10.02
C PRO A 16 -31.60 -20.16 -11.07
N THR A 17 -31.52 -19.45 -12.22
CA THR A 17 -31.62 -20.09 -13.56
C THR A 17 -31.28 -19.15 -14.75
N TYR A 18 -30.51 -19.74 -15.67
CA TYR A 18 -30.15 -19.50 -17.07
C TYR A 18 -30.86 -18.45 -17.96
N GLY A 19 -30.05 -17.78 -18.80
CA GLY A 19 -30.41 -17.47 -20.18
C GLY A 19 -29.61 -16.33 -20.83
N ASP A 20 -28.71 -16.69 -21.74
CA ASP A 20 -27.89 -15.86 -22.66
C ASP A 20 -26.50 -15.45 -22.12
N ASP A 21 -25.49 -15.53 -23.00
CA ASP A 21 -24.04 -15.56 -22.76
C ASP A 21 -23.48 -14.22 -22.24
N SER A 22 -23.94 -13.79 -21.08
CA SER A 22 -23.28 -12.80 -20.26
C SER A 22 -22.62 -13.54 -19.11
N THR A 23 -21.29 -13.71 -19.15
CA THR A 23 -20.54 -13.90 -17.91
C THR A 23 -20.72 -12.64 -17.08
N ILE A 24 -21.75 -12.62 -16.24
CA ILE A 24 -21.78 -11.74 -15.07
C ILE A 24 -20.71 -12.32 -14.15
N VAL A 25 -19.48 -11.84 -14.35
CA VAL A 25 -18.49 -11.92 -13.29
C VAL A 25 -19.03 -10.98 -12.23
N ASP A 26 -19.49 -11.57 -11.13
CA ASP A 26 -19.76 -10.87 -9.88
C ASP A 26 -18.41 -10.37 -9.35
N ASP A 27 -17.90 -9.32 -9.99
CA ASP A 27 -16.69 -8.63 -9.56
C ASP A 27 -17.12 -7.59 -8.52
N ALA A 28 -16.39 -7.62 -7.41
CA ALA A 28 -16.59 -6.86 -6.18
C ALA A 28 -17.21 -5.46 -6.38
N PRO A 29 -18.07 -4.98 -5.45
CA PRO A 29 -18.69 -3.67 -5.54
C PRO A 29 -17.65 -2.62 -5.93
N THR A 30 -17.89 -1.96 -7.06
CA THR A 30 -16.92 -1.03 -7.64
C THR A 30 -16.69 0.13 -6.65
N SER A 31 -15.43 0.48 -6.38
CA SER A 31 -15.10 1.56 -5.44
C SER A 31 -15.65 2.92 -5.90
N GLY A 32 -15.87 3.07 -7.22
CA GLY A 32 -16.58 4.20 -7.80
C GLY A 32 -17.91 3.84 -8.46
N ARG A 33 -18.62 4.86 -8.96
CA ARG A 33 -20.00 4.73 -9.48
C ARG A 33 -20.08 4.33 -10.96
N LEU A 34 -18.94 4.21 -11.65
CA LEU A 34 -18.89 4.03 -13.10
C LEU A 34 -17.93 2.89 -13.46
N TYR A 35 -18.47 1.93 -14.20
CA TYR A 35 -17.69 0.88 -14.86
C TYR A 35 -17.97 0.92 -16.36
N LEU A 36 -16.92 1.03 -17.17
CA LEU A 36 -16.97 0.96 -18.64
C LEU A 36 -15.77 0.15 -19.13
N LYS A 37 -16.01 -0.79 -20.05
CA LYS A 37 -14.93 -1.56 -20.69
C LYS A 37 -15.23 -1.75 -22.17
N ALA A 38 -14.23 -1.54 -23.01
CA ALA A 38 -14.28 -1.83 -24.44
C ALA A 38 -13.09 -2.72 -24.81
N GLU A 39 -13.35 -3.81 -25.52
CA GLU A 39 -12.37 -4.85 -25.84
C GLU A 39 -12.26 -5.06 -27.35
N LYS A 40 -11.06 -5.40 -27.80
CA LYS A 40 -10.80 -5.86 -29.17
C LYS A 40 -9.65 -6.87 -29.17
N GLY A 41 -10.00 -8.14 -29.36
CA GLY A 41 -9.04 -9.24 -29.16
C GLY A 41 -8.54 -9.23 -27.71
N ASP A 42 -7.24 -9.32 -27.51
CA ASP A 42 -6.65 -9.28 -26.16
C ASP A 42 -6.30 -7.86 -25.69
N SER A 43 -6.77 -6.83 -26.39
CA SER A 43 -6.60 -5.43 -26.00
C SER A 43 -7.89 -4.87 -25.39
N HIS A 44 -7.78 -4.02 -24.39
CA HIS A 44 -8.93 -3.35 -23.79
C HIS A 44 -8.60 -1.93 -23.32
N VAL A 45 -9.64 -1.11 -23.25
CA VAL A 45 -9.64 0.13 -22.48
C VAL A 45 -10.78 0.05 -21.49
N MET A 46 -10.53 0.47 -20.25
CA MET A 46 -11.54 0.47 -19.21
C MET A 46 -11.48 1.70 -18.32
N TRP A 47 -12.61 1.98 -17.70
CA TRP A 47 -12.77 2.88 -16.57
C TRP A 47 -13.48 2.09 -15.46
N GLY A 48 -12.85 1.93 -14.30
CA GLY A 48 -13.40 1.16 -13.19
C GLY A 48 -12.29 0.65 -12.27
N ASP A 49 -12.61 -0.35 -11.46
CA ASP A 49 -11.65 -1.01 -10.58
C ASP A 49 -10.76 -1.98 -11.34
N PHE A 50 -9.46 -1.88 -11.13
CA PHE A 50 -8.48 -2.82 -11.66
C PHE A 50 -7.33 -3.02 -10.68
N ARG A 51 -6.73 -4.21 -10.72
CA ARG A 51 -5.50 -4.50 -9.98
C ARG A 51 -4.30 -4.19 -10.85
N ASN A 52 -3.37 -3.39 -10.33
CA ASN A 52 -2.07 -3.26 -10.96
C ASN A 52 -0.94 -3.43 -9.96
N ARG A 53 0.15 -4.06 -10.42
CA ARG A 53 1.40 -4.09 -9.68
C ARG A 53 2.13 -2.79 -9.97
N ILE A 54 2.01 -1.84 -9.04
CA ILE A 54 2.75 -0.59 -9.09
C ILE A 54 4.14 -0.85 -8.52
N ASP A 55 5.16 -0.68 -9.33
CA ASP A 55 6.55 -0.72 -8.87
C ASP A 55 6.86 0.62 -8.18
N GLY A 56 6.35 0.77 -6.95
CA GLY A 56 6.59 1.92 -6.09
C GLY A 56 7.99 1.86 -5.47
N THR A 57 8.64 3.02 -5.45
CA THR A 57 9.97 3.34 -4.91
C THR A 57 10.52 2.30 -3.93
N ARG A 58 11.48 1.51 -4.41
CA ARG A 58 12.45 0.69 -3.66
C ARG A 58 11.89 0.12 -2.35
N TYR A 59 11.29 -1.08 -2.42
CA TYR A 59 11.16 -2.13 -1.38
C TYR A 59 9.76 -2.75 -1.16
N MET A 60 8.70 -2.44 -1.90
CA MET A 60 7.42 -3.17 -1.75
C MET A 60 6.73 -3.47 -3.08
N ASN A 61 6.73 -4.76 -3.46
CA ASN A 61 5.84 -5.30 -4.49
C ASN A 61 4.44 -5.45 -3.88
N ASN A 62 3.58 -4.44 -4.03
CA ASN A 62 2.18 -4.57 -3.62
C ASN A 62 1.27 -4.42 -4.84
N ALA A 63 0.42 -5.42 -5.09
CA ALA A 63 -0.69 -5.26 -6.02
C ALA A 63 -1.69 -4.29 -5.37
N ARG A 64 -1.96 -3.15 -6.01
CA ARG A 64 -2.93 -2.18 -5.52
C ARG A 64 -4.21 -2.31 -6.31
N ASN A 65 -5.34 -2.30 -5.60
CA ASN A 65 -6.63 -2.00 -6.22
C ASN A 65 -6.63 -0.50 -6.54
N LEU A 66 -7.02 -0.18 -7.77
CA LEU A 66 -7.05 1.16 -8.31
C LEU A 66 -8.39 1.39 -8.97
N TYR A 67 -8.99 2.55 -8.72
CA TYR A 67 -10.15 3.01 -9.50
C TYR A 67 -9.74 4.11 -10.48
N GLY A 68 -9.95 3.87 -11.77
CA GLY A 68 -9.67 4.87 -12.80
C GLY A 68 -9.59 4.29 -14.21
N GLY A 69 -8.82 4.96 -15.06
CA GLY A 69 -8.63 4.56 -16.45
C GLY A 69 -7.46 3.60 -16.63
N GLN A 70 -7.66 2.50 -17.36
CA GLN A 70 -6.61 1.58 -17.79
C GLN A 70 -6.70 1.32 -19.30
N LEU A 71 -5.55 1.29 -19.97
CA LEU A 71 -5.39 0.84 -21.34
C LEU A 71 -4.41 -0.33 -21.35
N VAL A 72 -4.83 -1.43 -21.99
CA VAL A 72 -3.98 -2.58 -22.28
C VAL A 72 -4.03 -2.83 -23.78
N TYR A 73 -2.85 -2.82 -24.40
CA TYR A 73 -2.68 -3.14 -25.81
C TYR A 73 -1.77 -4.36 -25.93
N ARG A 74 -2.21 -5.34 -26.72
CA ARG A 74 -1.43 -6.54 -27.05
C ARG A 74 -1.30 -6.66 -28.56
N SER A 75 -0.07 -6.88 -29.02
CA SER A 75 0.24 -6.97 -30.45
C SER A 75 -0.50 -8.14 -31.10
N PRO A 76 -1.10 -7.98 -32.28
CA PRO A 76 -1.71 -9.10 -33.01
C PRO A 76 -0.71 -10.21 -33.36
N GLU A 77 0.56 -9.86 -33.50
CA GLU A 77 1.66 -10.78 -33.79
C GLU A 77 1.95 -11.68 -32.59
N THR A 78 2.11 -12.97 -32.85
CA THR A 78 2.51 -13.96 -31.86
C THR A 78 3.93 -14.45 -32.14
N THR A 79 4.63 -14.89 -31.10
CA THR A 79 5.87 -15.66 -31.20
C THR A 79 5.56 -17.05 -31.75
N GLU A 80 6.59 -17.80 -32.14
CA GLU A 80 6.44 -19.20 -32.57
C GLU A 80 5.80 -20.09 -31.49
N GLN A 81 5.81 -19.64 -30.23
CA GLN A 81 5.28 -20.33 -29.06
C GLN A 81 3.86 -19.88 -28.68
N GLY A 82 3.26 -18.96 -29.45
CA GLY A 82 1.88 -18.48 -29.24
C GLY A 82 1.76 -17.28 -28.29
N GLU A 83 2.85 -16.77 -27.73
CA GLU A 83 2.85 -15.58 -26.88
C GLU A 83 2.74 -14.31 -27.73
N ARG A 84 2.10 -13.25 -27.23
CA ARG A 84 2.01 -11.97 -27.95
C ARG A 84 3.40 -11.33 -27.98
N ARG A 85 3.82 -10.75 -29.11
CA ARG A 85 5.16 -10.15 -29.26
C ARG A 85 5.37 -8.90 -28.43
N ALA A 86 4.32 -8.13 -28.15
CA ALA A 86 4.40 -6.95 -27.30
C ALA A 86 3.12 -6.74 -26.50
N GLU A 87 3.28 -6.26 -25.27
CA GLU A 87 2.21 -5.80 -24.40
C GLU A 87 2.54 -4.40 -23.86
N VAL A 88 1.56 -3.51 -23.94
CA VAL A 88 1.65 -2.15 -23.38
C VAL A 88 0.48 -1.97 -22.43
N THR A 89 0.77 -1.65 -21.18
CA THR A 89 -0.21 -1.24 -20.18
C THR A 89 0.04 0.21 -19.81
N ALA A 90 -1.01 1.03 -19.76
CA ALA A 90 -0.97 2.39 -19.23
C ALA A 90 -2.18 2.62 -18.32
N TYR A 91 -2.03 3.43 -17.27
CA TYR A 91 -3.12 3.71 -16.34
C TYR A 91 -3.00 5.10 -15.71
N ALA A 92 -4.16 5.65 -15.38
CA ALA A 92 -4.32 6.86 -14.59
C ALA A 92 -5.50 6.64 -13.63
N ALA A 93 -5.20 6.50 -12.34
CA ALA A 93 -6.17 6.10 -11.35
C ALA A 93 -5.86 6.68 -9.97
N GLN A 94 -6.87 6.71 -9.11
CA GLN A 94 -6.69 7.01 -7.69
C GLN A 94 -6.58 5.69 -6.93
N PRO A 95 -5.50 5.49 -6.14
CA PRO A 95 -5.43 4.36 -5.23
C PRO A 95 -6.47 4.49 -4.12
N ASP A 96 -7.03 3.35 -3.71
CA ASP A 96 -7.93 3.29 -2.56
C ASP A 96 -7.18 3.63 -1.25
N SER A 97 -5.86 3.45 -1.23
CA SER A 97 -4.98 3.76 -0.10
C SER A 97 -3.61 4.29 -0.53
N LEU A 98 -3.02 5.15 0.29
CA LEU A 98 -1.66 5.67 0.10
C LEU A 98 -0.73 5.25 1.25
N PRO A 99 0.54 4.92 0.97
CA PRO A 99 1.51 4.61 2.00
C PRO A 99 1.98 5.90 2.71
N GLN A 100 2.30 5.77 3.99
CA GLN A 100 2.89 6.81 4.82
C GLN A 100 4.01 6.26 5.68
N ARG A 101 5.03 7.10 5.93
CA ARG A 101 6.07 6.83 6.92
C ARG A 101 6.30 8.06 7.80
N ASP A 102 6.13 7.85 9.09
CA ASP A 102 6.37 8.84 10.13
C ASP A 102 7.58 8.46 10.97
N GLU A 103 8.42 9.46 11.27
CA GLU A 103 9.49 9.36 12.26
C GLU A 103 9.15 10.33 13.38
N LEU A 104 8.91 9.79 14.57
CA LEU A 104 8.43 10.55 15.72
C LEU A 104 9.48 10.45 16.83
N ARG A 105 9.98 11.60 17.28
CA ARG A 105 10.99 11.64 18.32
C ARG A 105 10.42 11.15 19.64
N GLY A 106 11.15 10.28 20.35
CA GLY A 106 10.83 9.88 21.71
C GLY A 106 10.69 11.10 22.62
N THR A 107 9.60 11.17 23.39
CA THR A 107 9.29 12.32 24.26
C THR A 107 9.41 11.99 25.75
N GLY A 108 9.68 10.74 26.10
CA GLY A 108 9.51 10.22 27.47
C GLY A 108 8.07 9.83 27.80
N GLY A 109 7.11 10.09 26.91
CA GLY A 109 5.71 9.68 27.03
C GLY A 109 5.37 8.46 26.18
N SER A 110 4.11 8.03 26.31
CA SER A 110 3.56 6.87 25.59
C SER A 110 2.65 7.25 24.42
N ALA A 111 2.21 8.51 24.32
CA ALA A 111 1.25 8.93 23.30
C ALA A 111 1.96 9.60 22.11
N TYR A 112 1.60 9.15 20.91
CA TYR A 112 2.16 9.60 19.63
C TYR A 112 1.03 9.84 18.63
N PHE A 113 1.13 10.91 17.86
CA PHE A 113 0.15 11.27 16.83
C PHE A 113 0.78 11.08 15.45
N LEU A 114 0.13 10.28 14.63
CA LEU A 114 0.50 10.02 13.25
C LEU A 114 0.08 11.20 12.38
N LYS A 115 0.78 11.42 11.26
CA LYS A 115 0.50 12.54 10.34
C LYS A 115 -0.82 12.39 9.61
N ARG A 116 -1.37 11.19 9.54
CA ARG A 116 -2.60 10.86 8.80
C ARG A 116 -3.59 10.15 9.71
N GLN A 117 -4.85 10.34 9.37
CA GLN A 117 -6.04 9.71 9.94
C GLN A 117 -6.57 8.67 8.96
N ASP A 118 -7.65 7.97 9.32
CA ASP A 118 -8.29 6.96 8.48
C ASP A 118 -7.28 5.92 7.96
N ILE A 119 -6.50 5.37 8.89
CA ILE A 119 -5.46 4.38 8.67
C ILE A 119 -6.11 3.02 8.40
N LEU A 120 -5.62 2.29 7.40
CA LEU A 120 -6.10 0.94 7.10
C LEU A 120 -5.62 -0.03 8.20
N PRO A 121 -6.53 -0.67 8.95
CA PRO A 121 -6.15 -1.56 10.04
C PRO A 121 -5.33 -2.76 9.56
N GLY A 122 -4.25 -3.07 10.27
CA GLY A 122 -3.35 -4.19 9.97
C GLY A 122 -2.30 -3.89 8.90
N THR A 123 -2.27 -2.68 8.35
CA THR A 123 -1.21 -2.22 7.42
C THR A 123 -0.03 -1.59 8.15
N GLU A 124 -0.19 -1.28 9.44
CA GLU A 124 0.81 -0.59 10.23
C GLU A 124 1.97 -1.51 10.65
N THR A 125 3.16 -0.93 10.67
CA THR A 125 4.37 -1.50 11.25
C THR A 125 5.06 -0.42 12.05
N LEU A 126 5.14 -0.62 13.36
CA LEU A 126 5.81 0.29 14.28
C LEU A 126 7.15 -0.29 14.72
N ARG A 127 8.18 0.55 14.74
CA ARG A 127 9.52 0.17 15.20
C ARG A 127 10.09 1.26 16.09
N VAL A 128 10.83 0.87 17.12
CA VAL A 128 11.70 1.77 17.86
C VAL A 128 13.08 1.70 17.26
N GLU A 129 13.60 2.85 16.84
CA GLU A 129 14.94 2.98 16.27
C GLU A 129 15.82 3.82 17.18
N ILE A 130 17.02 3.31 17.45
CA ILE A 130 18.09 4.03 18.14
C ILE A 130 19.03 4.56 17.06
N VAL A 131 19.20 5.87 16.99
CA VAL A 131 19.90 6.56 15.91
C VAL A 131 21.07 7.36 16.49
N ASP A 132 22.21 7.29 15.81
CA ASP A 132 23.35 8.17 16.08
C ASP A 132 23.01 9.60 15.59
N PRO A 133 22.94 10.61 16.47
CA PRO A 133 22.52 11.96 16.09
C PRO A 133 23.50 12.68 15.15
N THR A 134 24.76 12.23 15.09
CA THR A 134 25.80 12.88 14.27
C THR A 134 25.78 12.33 12.85
N SER A 135 25.61 11.01 12.70
CA SER A 135 25.67 10.34 11.40
C SER A 135 24.29 9.98 10.81
N GLY A 136 23.23 10.03 11.61
CA GLY A 136 21.89 9.56 11.22
C GLY A 136 21.79 8.03 11.08
N ARG A 137 22.84 7.29 11.47
CA ARG A 137 22.88 5.83 11.33
C ARG A 137 21.99 5.17 12.39
N VAL A 138 21.11 4.27 11.95
CA VAL A 138 20.36 3.38 12.85
C VAL A 138 21.33 2.38 13.48
N ILE A 139 21.45 2.43 14.80
CA ILE A 139 22.28 1.54 15.62
C ILE A 139 21.51 0.28 16.00
N SER A 140 20.22 0.42 16.28
CA SER A 140 19.33 -0.68 16.63
C SER A 140 17.91 -0.38 16.18
N SER A 141 17.15 -1.42 15.81
CA SER A 141 15.75 -1.31 15.40
C SER A 141 14.97 -2.50 15.95
N ARG A 142 13.95 -2.24 16.77
CA ARG A 142 13.04 -3.25 17.32
C ARG A 142 11.63 -3.01 16.81
N GLN A 143 11.04 -4.00 16.16
CA GLN A 143 9.63 -3.95 15.79
C GLN A 143 8.74 -4.17 17.02
N LEU A 144 7.65 -3.40 17.09
CA LEU A 144 6.64 -3.48 18.14
C LEU A 144 5.48 -4.37 17.70
N VAL A 145 4.88 -5.07 18.65
CA VAL A 145 3.73 -5.96 18.43
C VAL A 145 2.44 -5.25 18.84
N ALA A 146 1.47 -5.20 17.92
CA ALA A 146 0.16 -4.61 18.19
C ALA A 146 -0.57 -5.38 19.30
N GLY A 147 -1.21 -4.65 20.22
CA GLY A 147 -1.91 -5.21 21.38
C GLY A 147 -1.01 -5.57 22.57
N GLU A 148 0.28 -5.82 22.34
CA GLU A 148 1.27 -6.11 23.39
C GLU A 148 2.11 -4.86 23.71
N ASP A 149 2.85 -4.35 22.73
CA ASP A 149 3.72 -3.18 22.89
C ASP A 149 2.97 -1.85 22.70
N TYR A 150 1.85 -1.85 21.98
CA TYR A 150 1.09 -0.63 21.69
C TYR A 150 -0.38 -0.89 21.32
N ARG A 151 -1.18 0.17 21.37
CA ARG A 151 -2.52 0.26 20.79
C ARG A 151 -2.59 1.44 19.84
N ILE A 152 -3.44 1.35 18.82
CA ILE A 152 -3.63 2.39 17.82
C ILE A 152 -5.13 2.69 17.64
N ASP A 153 -5.48 3.96 17.58
CA ASP A 153 -6.76 4.46 17.07
C ASP A 153 -6.57 4.77 15.59
N TYR A 154 -7.12 3.90 14.73
CA TYR A 154 -6.97 3.99 13.28
C TYR A 154 -7.72 5.19 12.67
N ILE A 155 -8.79 5.65 13.31
CA ILE A 155 -9.58 6.79 12.82
C ILE A 155 -8.82 8.08 13.15
N GLN A 156 -8.38 8.22 14.40
CA GLN A 156 -7.73 9.43 14.88
C GLN A 156 -6.23 9.50 14.54
N GLY A 157 -5.61 8.39 14.16
CA GLY A 157 -4.16 8.30 13.93
C GLY A 157 -3.36 8.43 15.22
N THR A 158 -3.84 7.88 16.33
CA THR A 158 -3.17 7.98 17.65
C THR A 158 -2.60 6.65 18.07
N VAL A 159 -1.32 6.62 18.45
CA VAL A 159 -0.63 5.44 18.99
C VAL A 159 -0.37 5.66 20.48
N ILE A 160 -0.76 4.67 21.29
CA ILE A 160 -0.45 4.61 22.72
C ILE A 160 0.44 3.39 22.97
N LEU A 161 1.70 3.63 23.31
CA LEU A 161 2.64 2.60 23.72
C LEU A 161 2.29 2.06 25.12
N THR A 162 2.52 0.77 25.33
CA THR A 162 2.38 0.14 26.65
C THR A 162 3.45 0.67 27.60
N ASP A 163 4.70 0.77 27.12
CA ASP A 163 5.81 1.36 27.84
C ASP A 163 6.17 2.74 27.27
N PRO A 164 6.44 3.75 28.12
CA PRO A 164 6.85 5.06 27.65
C PRO A 164 8.20 5.00 26.95
N LEU A 165 8.32 5.74 25.84
CA LEU A 165 9.54 5.76 25.05
C LEU A 165 10.43 6.92 25.47
N SER A 166 11.58 6.62 26.08
CA SER A 166 12.57 7.62 26.48
C SER A 166 13.06 8.44 25.28
N SER A 167 13.33 9.74 25.49
CA SER A 167 13.79 10.66 24.44
C SER A 167 15.25 10.47 24.04
N SER A 168 16.01 9.78 24.89
CA SER A 168 17.38 9.35 24.67
C SER A 168 17.65 8.01 25.35
N SER A 169 18.62 7.27 24.83
CA SER A 169 19.21 6.13 25.54
C SER A 169 20.66 6.45 25.89
N SER A 170 21.01 6.25 27.17
CA SER A 170 22.42 6.24 27.59
C SER A 170 22.94 4.83 27.36
N GLY A 171 23.93 4.68 26.48
CA GLY A 171 24.45 3.38 26.08
C GLY A 171 25.08 2.64 27.26
N GLY A 172 24.38 1.66 27.82
CA GLY A 172 24.94 0.68 28.73
C GLY A 172 25.57 -0.48 27.97
N SER A 173 26.68 -0.26 27.29
CA SER A 173 27.63 -1.33 26.98
C SER A 173 29.00 -0.75 26.62
N VAL A 174 29.99 -1.15 27.40
CA VAL A 174 31.42 -0.90 27.19
C VAL A 174 31.84 -1.70 25.96
N VAL A 175 31.71 -1.09 24.78
CA VAL A 175 32.47 -1.51 23.59
C VAL A 175 33.29 -0.31 23.16
N SER A 176 34.57 -0.41 23.48
CA SER A 176 35.64 0.54 23.23
C SER A 176 35.64 1.09 21.80
N GLY A 177 35.54 2.42 21.64
CA GLY A 177 35.94 3.09 20.41
C GLY A 177 34.98 4.15 19.83
N GLY A 178 34.28 4.93 20.66
CA GLY A 178 33.53 6.10 20.19
C GLY A 178 32.91 6.82 21.38
N ALA A 179 33.04 8.16 21.42
CA ALA A 179 32.64 9.01 22.54
C ALA A 179 31.23 8.67 23.08
N GLY A 180 31.07 8.66 24.41
CA GLY A 180 29.81 8.45 25.10
C GLY A 180 28.78 9.53 24.80
N GLY A 181 28.13 9.43 23.64
CA GLY A 181 27.06 10.30 23.18
C GLY A 181 25.68 9.74 23.56
N SER A 182 24.75 10.65 23.81
CA SER A 182 23.32 10.33 23.90
C SER A 182 22.81 9.90 22.53
N TYR A 183 22.16 8.73 22.43
CA TYR A 183 21.51 8.32 21.19
C TYR A 183 20.08 8.85 21.11
N ASP A 184 19.66 9.11 19.89
CA ASP A 184 18.30 9.51 19.56
C ASP A 184 17.41 8.28 19.52
N VAL A 185 16.22 8.36 20.10
CA VAL A 185 15.23 7.28 20.06
C VAL A 185 14.03 7.77 19.29
N ASN A 186 13.67 7.09 18.22
CA ASN A 186 12.54 7.43 17.36
C ASN A 186 11.54 6.28 17.32
N LEU A 187 10.26 6.61 17.35
CA LEU A 187 9.19 5.72 16.92
C LEU A 187 8.98 5.92 15.42
N VAL A 188 9.27 4.89 14.64
CA VAL A 188 9.03 4.86 13.19
C VAL A 188 7.74 4.10 12.93
N ALA A 189 6.77 4.75 12.30
CA ALA A 189 5.50 4.15 11.91
C ALA A 189 5.40 4.13 10.39
N GLN A 190 5.20 2.96 9.81
CA GLN A 190 4.84 2.77 8.40
C GLN A 190 3.41 2.24 8.35
N TYR A 191 2.56 2.77 7.49
CA TYR A 191 1.16 2.36 7.40
C TYR A 191 0.52 2.85 6.09
N GLU A 192 -0.68 2.35 5.76
CA GLU A 192 -1.49 2.89 4.67
C GLU A 192 -2.71 3.65 5.21
N TYR A 193 -3.16 4.68 4.50
CA TYR A 193 -4.33 5.48 4.86
C TYR A 193 -5.24 5.74 3.67
N GLU A 194 -6.54 5.91 3.92
CA GLU A 194 -7.51 6.31 2.91
C GLU A 194 -7.36 7.82 2.63
N PRO A 195 -6.99 8.23 1.40
CA PRO A 195 -6.86 9.64 1.08
C PRO A 195 -8.23 10.32 1.10
N THR A 196 -8.29 11.54 1.63
CA THR A 196 -9.50 12.37 1.54
C THR A 196 -9.57 13.04 0.17
N LEU A 197 -10.77 13.40 -0.31
CA LEU A 197 -10.96 14.14 -1.58
C LEU A 197 -10.20 15.48 -1.66
N LYS A 198 -9.58 15.94 -0.56
CA LYS A 198 -8.74 17.15 -0.50
C LYS A 198 -7.25 16.87 -0.71
N ASP A 199 -6.82 15.60 -0.74
CA ASP A 199 -5.44 15.22 -1.02
C ASP A 199 -5.17 15.33 -2.54
N ILE A 200 -4.61 16.48 -2.97
CA ILE A 200 -4.41 16.84 -4.39
C ILE A 200 -3.40 15.90 -5.10
N ASP A 201 -2.55 15.21 -4.35
CA ASP A 201 -1.47 14.35 -4.88
C ASP A 201 -1.86 12.86 -5.05
N GLY A 202 -3.13 12.49 -4.83
CA GLY A 202 -3.58 11.08 -4.82
C GLY A 202 -3.72 10.40 -6.19
N THR A 203 -3.37 11.05 -7.31
CA THR A 203 -3.50 10.44 -8.64
C THR A 203 -2.23 9.69 -9.03
N ALA A 204 -2.31 8.37 -9.21
CA ALA A 204 -1.23 7.55 -9.71
C ALA A 204 -1.34 7.39 -11.24
N VAL A 205 -0.26 7.73 -11.94
CA VAL A 205 -0.10 7.51 -13.39
C VAL A 205 1.10 6.59 -13.62
N GLY A 206 0.95 5.57 -14.45
CA GLY A 206 2.05 4.68 -14.78
C GLY A 206 1.82 3.87 -16.05
N GLY A 207 2.84 3.15 -16.46
CA GLY A 207 2.76 2.25 -17.61
C GLY A 207 3.87 1.20 -17.61
N ARG A 208 3.63 0.12 -18.33
CA ARG A 208 4.55 -1.00 -18.52
C ARG A 208 4.57 -1.37 -20.00
N VAL A 209 5.75 -1.66 -20.53
CA VAL A 209 5.95 -2.19 -21.88
C VAL A 209 6.75 -3.48 -21.75
N GLU A 210 6.20 -4.58 -22.24
CA GLU A 210 6.86 -5.88 -22.33
C GLU A 210 6.95 -6.28 -23.80
N THR A 211 8.09 -6.82 -24.22
CA THR A 211 8.32 -7.30 -25.58
C THR A 211 9.05 -8.63 -25.53
N TRP A 212 8.55 -9.58 -26.30
CA TRP A 212 9.14 -10.90 -26.46
C TRP A 212 9.88 -10.92 -27.79
N LEU A 213 11.21 -10.85 -27.71
CA LEU A 213 12.05 -11.01 -28.88
C LEU A 213 12.06 -12.50 -29.29
N PRO A 214 11.95 -12.82 -30.59
CA PRO A 214 12.19 -14.17 -31.06
C PRO A 214 13.59 -14.60 -30.62
N GLY A 215 13.69 -15.74 -29.95
CA GLY A 215 14.99 -16.31 -29.62
C GLY A 215 15.74 -16.63 -30.91
N ASP A 216 16.93 -16.04 -31.07
CA ASP A 216 17.88 -16.52 -32.06
C ASP A 216 18.17 -18.00 -31.74
N ARG A 217 17.91 -18.86 -32.72
CA ARG A 217 18.36 -20.24 -32.69
C ARG A 217 19.88 -20.23 -32.83
N VAL A 218 20.60 -20.83 -31.88
CA VAL A 218 21.94 -21.38 -32.12
C VAL A 218 21.79 -22.85 -32.46
#